data_AF-A0A841Q5X8-F1
#
_entry.id   AF-A0A841Q5X8-F1
#
_cell.length_a   1.000
_cell.length_b   1.000
_cell.length_c   1.000
_cell.angle_alpha   90.00
_cell.angle_beta   90.00
_cell.angle_gamma   90.00
#
_symmetry.space_group_name_H-M   'P 1'
#
loop_
_entity.id
_entity.type
_entity.pdbx_description
1 polymer ?
#
loop_
_entity_poly.entity_id
_entity_poly.type
_entity_poly.pdbx_seq_one_letter_code
_entity_poly.pdbx_strand_id
1 'polypeptide(L)' 'MSDNHFTRVGTNINDVKEKNAQSGLSYNEAKELIAKTTGGRDTAKYSNTNIEEVQNEINNQHNF' A
#
# COMPACT_ATOMS: atom_id res chain seq x y z
N MET A 1 25.31 28.91 -14.27
CA MET A 1 24.73 28.08 -13.20
C MET A 1 24.15 26.87 -13.88
N SER A 2 24.77 25.70 -13.72
CA SER A 2 24.41 24.50 -14.47
C SER A 2 23.15 23.91 -13.84
N ASP A 3 22.04 24.00 -14.56
CA ASP A 3 20.77 23.40 -14.17
C ASP A 3 20.92 21.87 -14.12
N ASN A 4 21.25 21.35 -12.93
CA ASN A 4 21.43 19.94 -12.59
C ASN A 4 20.08 19.18 -12.59
N HIS A 5 19.31 19.27 -13.69
CA HIS A 5 18.04 18.57 -13.84
C HIS A 5 18.20 17.16 -14.40
N PHE A 6 19.37 16.80 -14.91
CA PHE A 6 19.63 15.46 -15.43
C PHE A 6 20.48 14.64 -14.46
N THR A 7 20.09 13.38 -14.22
CA THR A 7 20.91 12.42 -13.46
C THR A 7 22.17 12.03 -14.24
N ARG A 8 23.13 11.36 -13.60
CA ARG A 8 24.36 10.86 -14.24
C ARG A 8 24.09 9.98 -15.48
N VAL A 9 22.93 9.34 -15.53
CA VAL A 9 22.50 8.49 -16.66
C VAL A 9 21.56 9.21 -17.65
N GLY A 10 21.37 10.53 -17.50
CA GLY A 10 20.59 11.36 -18.43
C GLY A 10 19.09 11.43 -18.13
N THR A 11 18.63 11.08 -16.94
CA THR A 11 17.21 11.18 -16.57
C THR A 11 16.84 12.61 -16.20
N ASN A 12 15.87 13.22 -16.87
CA ASN A 12 15.32 14.52 -16.48
C ASN A 12 14.45 14.38 -15.22
N ILE A 13 14.87 15.02 -14.14
CA ILE A 13 14.24 14.95 -12.82
C ILE A 13 12.91 15.72 -12.77
N ASN A 14 12.76 16.78 -13.57
CA ASN A 14 11.54 17.59 -13.59
C ASN A 14 10.40 16.81 -14.26
N ASP A 15 10.68 16.17 -15.40
CA ASP A 15 9.70 15.33 -16.10
C ASP A 15 9.25 14.14 -15.23
N VAL A 16 10.17 13.55 -14.46
CA VAL A 16 9.84 12.46 -13.53
C VAL A 16 8.94 12.94 -12.39
N LYS A 17 9.20 14.13 -11.83
CA LYS A 17 8.35 14.71 -10.79
C LYS A 17 6.94 15.00 -11.30
N GLU A 18 6.83 15.56 -12.50
CA GLU A 18 5.54 15.82 -13.13
C GLU A 18 4.75 14.53 -13.38
N LYS A 19 5.41 13.51 -13.94
CA LYS A 19 4.79 12.20 -14.16
C LYS A 19 4.37 11.52 -12.86
N ASN A 20 5.17 11.64 -11.80
CA ASN A 20 4.82 11.12 -10.47
C ASN A 20 3.62 11.86 -9.86
N ALA A 21 3.51 13.18 -10.07
CA ALA A 21 2.34 13.93 -9.65
C ALA A 21 1.07 13.53 -10.41
N GLN A 22 1.22 13.05 -11.65
CA GLN A 22 0.13 12.57 -12.52
C GLN A 22 -0.17 11.07 -12.40
N SER A 23 0.68 10.28 -11.71
CA SER A 23 0.57 8.82 -11.68
C SER A 23 -0.53 8.27 -10.74
N GLY A 24 -1.24 9.15 -10.03
CA GLY A 24 -2.29 8.76 -9.10
C GLY A 24 -1.77 8.31 -7.74
N LEU A 25 -2.54 7.49 -7.04
CA LEU A 25 -2.22 7.06 -5.68
C LEU A 25 -1.01 6.12 -5.66
N SER A 26 -0.15 6.28 -4.67
CA SER A 26 0.85 5.27 -4.36
C SER A 26 0.19 3.95 -3.96
N TYR A 27 0.96 2.86 -4.01
CA TYR A 27 0.48 1.55 -3.60
C TYR A 27 -0.14 1.54 -2.19
N ASN A 28 0.51 2.22 -1.23
CA ASN A 28 0.02 2.28 0.15
C ASN A 28 -1.27 3.09 0.26
N GLU A 29 -1.35 4.23 -0.44
CA GLU A 29 -2.57 5.05 -0.47
C GLU A 29 -3.73 4.33 -1.16
N ALA A 30 -3.46 3.63 -2.26
CA ALA A 30 -4.44 2.79 -2.94
C ALA A 30 -4.92 1.65 -2.04
N LYS A 31 -4.01 0.97 -1.33
CA LYS A 31 -4.33 -0.09 -0.36
C LYS A 31 -5.22 0.43 0.77
N GLU A 32 -4.90 1.59 1.33
CA GLU A 32 -5.72 2.22 2.36
C GLU A 32 -7.09 2.65 1.83
N LEU A 33 -7.14 3.27 0.64
CA LEU A 33 -8.40 3.69 0.04
C LEU A 33 -9.31 2.49 -0.21
N ILE A 34 -8.77 1.41 -0.77
CA ILE A 34 -9.49 0.15 -0.97
C ILE A 34 -10.00 -0.37 0.37
N ALA A 35 -9.14 -0.49 1.40
CA ALA A 35 -9.57 -0.94 2.73
C ALA A 35 -10.69 -0.08 3.34
N LYS A 36 -10.66 1.24 3.16
CA LYS A 36 -11.68 2.19 3.68
C LYS A 36 -12.99 2.16 2.89
N THR A 37 -12.93 1.97 1.58
CA THR A 37 -14.08 2.16 0.67
C THR A 37 -14.75 0.85 0.27
N THR A 38 -13.99 -0.19 -0.04
CA THR A 38 -14.50 -1.44 -0.63
C THR A 38 -14.03 -2.69 0.10
N GLY A 39 -12.94 -2.62 0.85
CA GLY A 39 -12.39 -3.74 1.60
C GLY A 39 -13.29 -4.15 2.75
N GLY A 40 -13.48 -5.46 2.94
CA GLY A 40 -14.15 -6.01 4.12
C GLY A 40 -15.68 -5.91 4.13
N ARG A 41 -16.31 -4.97 3.42
CA ARG A 41 -17.78 -4.81 3.39
C ARG A 41 -18.46 -6.07 2.83
N ASP A 42 -19.29 -6.71 3.64
CA ASP A 42 -20.03 -7.96 3.33
C ASP A 42 -19.18 -9.15 2.89
N THR A 43 -17.84 -9.08 3.01
CA THR A 43 -16.94 -10.21 2.70
C THR A 43 -16.81 -11.20 3.84
N ALA A 44 -17.26 -10.84 5.05
CA ALA A 44 -17.31 -11.75 6.19
C ALA A 44 -18.08 -13.04 5.88
N LYS A 45 -19.10 -12.99 5.02
CA LYS A 45 -19.85 -14.18 4.56
C LYS A 45 -19.06 -15.11 3.64
N TYR A 46 -17.97 -14.63 3.06
CA TYR A 46 -17.05 -15.39 2.20
C TYR A 46 -15.80 -15.82 2.95
N SER A 47 -15.57 -15.31 4.17
CA SER A 47 -14.47 -15.72 5.04
C SER A 47 -14.88 -16.96 5.82
N ASN A 48 -14.15 -18.05 5.63
CA ASN A 48 -14.25 -19.27 6.44
C ASN A 48 -13.38 -19.20 7.72
N THR A 49 -12.83 -18.03 8.03
CA THR A 49 -11.97 -17.81 9.20
C THR A 49 -12.79 -17.87 10.49
N ASN A 50 -12.47 -18.81 11.37
CA ASN A 50 -12.96 -18.80 12.75
C ASN A 50 -12.13 -17.83 13.59
N ILE A 51 -12.75 -16.74 14.05
CA ILE A 51 -12.08 -15.66 14.78
C ILE A 51 -11.51 -16.16 16.12
N GLU A 52 -12.22 -17.06 16.82
CA GLU A 52 -11.77 -17.58 18.12
C GLU A 52 -10.51 -18.45 17.98
N GLU A 53 -10.45 -19.28 16.94
CA GLU A 53 -9.29 -20.12 16.63
C GLU A 53 -8.04 -19.27 16.37
N VAL A 54 -8.17 -18.25 15.51
CA VAL A 54 -7.07 -17.33 15.19
C VAL A 54 -6.61 -16.54 16.42
N GLN A 55 -7.54 -16.10 17.27
CA GLN A 55 -7.18 -15.40 18.52
C GLN A 55 -6.40 -16.32 19.48
N ASN A 56 -6.82 -17.58 19.61
CA ASN A 56 -6.13 -18.55 20.44
C ASN A 56 -4.74 -18.87 19.89
N GLU A 57 -4.57 -19.02 18.58
CA GLU A 57 -3.26 -19.22 17.96
C GLU A 57 -2.30 -18.05 18.22
N ILE A 58 -2.75 -16.81 17.99
CA ILE A 58 -1.93 -15.62 18.21
C ILE A 58 -1.49 -15.51 19.67
N ASN A 59 -2.42 -15.72 20.61
CA ASN A 59 -2.13 -15.63 22.05
C ASN A 59 -1.20 -16.76 22.50
N ASN A 60 -1.34 -17.97 21.95
CA ASN A 60 -0.45 -19.09 22.26
C ASN A 60 0.93 -18.94 21.62
N GLN A 61 1.04 -18.31 20.45
CA GLN A 61 2.33 -18.02 19.81
C GLN A 61 3.14 -16.94 20.53
N HIS A 62 2.50 -16.04 21.27
CA HIS A 62 3.20 -15.02 22.08
C HIS A 62 3.67 -15.55 23.45
N ASN A 63 3.40 -16.82 23.79
CA ASN A 63 3.80 -17.45 25.05
C ASN A 63 5.10 -18.30 24.95
N PHE A 64 5.98 -17.98 23.99
CA PHE A 64 7.31 -18.62 23.85
C PHE A 64 8.45 -17.62 24.07
#